data_AF-A0A511KMW5-F1
#
_entry.id   AF-A0A511KMW5-F1
#
_cell.length_a   1.000
_cell.length_b   1.000
_cell.length_c   1.000
_cell.angle_alpha   90.00
_cell.angle_beta   90.00
_cell.angle_gamma   90.00
#
_symmetry.space_group_name_H-M   'P 1'
#
loop_
_entity.id
_entity.type
_entity.pdbx_description
1 polymer ?
#
loop_
_entity_poly.entity_id
_entity_poly.type
_entity_poly.pdbx_seq_one_letter_code
_entity_poly.pdbx_strand_id
1 'polypeptide(L)'
;MAAVSYRDPLASLPADFALLPDEKNPDGKSLKNPARADGKERSEWYEGYPEELDTSNNAFDFHIYYASQAQMDHARRLHERIRREFPELRVYKFWENPVGPHPVPMFEVNTFTPAQFGALFGFLVAYRGDLSVLIHPNTHDSELLDHTTKATWMGAPYPLITSFLREHEGRFSDVPRQAAGGAAA
;
A
#
# COMPACT_ATOMS: atom_id res chain seq x y z
N MET A 1 -4.79 11.53 22.97
CA MET A 1 -4.40 10.69 21.83
C MET A 1 -3.62 9.52 22.39
N ALA A 2 -3.97 8.28 22.04
CA ALA A 2 -3.11 7.14 22.39
C ALA A 2 -1.78 7.33 21.65
N ALA A 3 -0.66 7.09 22.33
CA ALA A 3 0.65 7.12 21.68
C ALA A 3 0.67 6.05 20.59
N VAL A 4 0.92 6.46 19.34
CA VAL A 4 1.19 5.51 18.27
C VAL A 4 2.52 4.86 18.62
N SER A 5 2.50 3.55 18.89
CA SER A 5 3.74 2.79 19.07
C SER A 5 4.38 2.60 17.72
N TYR A 6 5.50 3.26 17.47
CA TYR A 6 6.28 3.04 16.26
C TYR A 6 6.98 1.69 16.34
N ARG A 7 6.86 0.90 15.29
CA ARG A 7 7.70 -0.28 15.10
C ARG A 7 9.12 0.19 14.81
N ASP A 8 10.10 -0.37 15.51
CA ASP A 8 11.50 -0.13 15.20
C ASP A 8 11.84 -0.78 13.83
N PRO A 9 12.19 0.01 12.80
CA PRO A 9 12.49 -0.53 11.47
C PRO A 9 13.79 -1.36 11.45
N LEU A 10 14.60 -1.31 12.51
CA LEU A 10 15.82 -2.10 12.63
C LEU A 10 15.60 -3.43 13.38
N ALA A 11 14.44 -3.62 14.02
CA ALA A 11 14.20 -4.78 14.87
C ALA A 11 14.18 -6.14 14.13
N SER A 12 13.88 -6.15 12.82
CA SER A 12 13.94 -7.36 11.99
C SER A 12 15.32 -7.62 11.38
N LEU A 13 16.29 -6.73 11.58
CA LEU A 13 17.68 -6.91 11.14
C LEU A 13 18.52 -7.61 12.24
N PRO A 14 19.62 -8.29 11.87
CA PRO A 14 20.55 -8.89 12.86
C PRO A 14 21.05 -7.85 13.86
N ALA A 15 21.16 -8.19 15.15
CA ALA A 15 21.46 -7.22 16.21
C ALA A 15 22.87 -6.60 16.15
N ASP A 16 23.77 -7.14 15.32
CA ASP A 16 25.20 -6.79 15.23
C ASP A 16 25.60 -6.15 13.89
N PHE A 17 24.75 -5.29 13.32
CA PHE A 17 25.12 -4.55 12.10
C PHE A 17 26.25 -3.53 12.34
N ALA A 18 27.24 -3.55 11.43
CA ALA A 18 28.27 -2.52 11.38
C ALA A 18 27.67 -1.14 11.07
N LEU A 19 28.26 -0.07 11.62
CA LEU A 19 27.86 1.30 11.31
C LEU A 19 28.03 1.59 9.81
N LEU A 20 27.03 2.21 9.21
CA LEU A 20 27.07 2.63 7.80
C LEU A 20 28.00 3.84 7.62
N PRO A 21 28.77 3.91 6.52
CA PRO A 21 29.61 5.07 6.24
C PRO A 21 28.79 6.25 5.69
N ASP A 22 29.23 7.48 5.99
CA ASP A 22 28.70 8.71 5.37
C ASP A 22 29.41 9.08 4.06
N GLU A 23 30.16 8.14 3.47
CA GLU A 23 30.87 8.37 2.20
C GLU A 23 29.86 8.59 1.06
N LYS A 24 30.11 9.59 0.21
CA LYS A 24 29.22 9.97 -0.89
C LYS A 24 29.58 9.29 -2.21
N ASN A 25 28.56 9.03 -3.03
CA ASN A 25 28.72 8.65 -4.43
C ASN A 25 29.23 9.83 -5.28
N PRO A 26 29.65 9.59 -6.55
CA PRO A 26 30.15 10.64 -7.44
C PRO A 26 29.19 11.80 -7.71
N ASP A 27 27.88 11.61 -7.48
CA ASP A 27 26.88 12.69 -7.59
C ASP A 27 26.98 13.75 -6.46
N GLY A 28 27.79 13.50 -5.42
CA GLY A 28 28.00 14.38 -4.27
C GLY A 28 26.80 14.50 -3.30
N LYS A 29 25.73 13.74 -3.54
CA LYS A 29 24.45 13.82 -2.85
C LYS A 29 24.04 12.50 -2.19
N SER A 30 24.13 11.38 -2.89
CA SER A 30 23.74 10.07 -2.38
C SER A 30 24.89 9.41 -1.61
N LEU A 31 24.53 8.61 -0.60
CA LEU A 31 25.50 7.86 0.21
C LEU A 31 25.85 6.52 -0.44
N LYS A 32 27.08 6.06 -0.21
CA LYS A 32 27.52 4.72 -0.58
C LYS A 32 26.91 3.72 0.39
N ASN A 33 26.08 2.83 -0.13
CA ASN A 33 25.57 1.70 0.62
C ASN A 33 26.52 0.50 0.45
N PRO A 34 27.04 -0.09 1.54
CA PRO A 34 27.86 -1.29 1.46
C PRO A 34 27.04 -2.50 0.98
N ALA A 35 27.73 -3.55 0.54
CA ALA A 35 27.09 -4.83 0.26
C ALA A 35 26.38 -5.38 1.50
N ARG A 36 25.26 -6.07 1.31
CA ARG A 36 24.49 -6.65 2.41
C ARG A 36 25.30 -7.75 3.10
N ALA A 37 25.21 -7.82 4.43
CA ALA A 37 25.92 -8.81 5.23
C ALA A 37 25.52 -10.26 4.92
N ASP A 38 24.29 -10.48 4.44
CA ASP A 38 23.79 -11.80 4.01
C ASP A 38 24.28 -12.22 2.61
N GLY A 39 25.10 -11.40 1.96
CA GLY A 39 25.64 -11.65 0.62
C GLY A 39 24.61 -11.58 -0.51
N LYS A 40 23.35 -11.24 -0.23
CA LYS A 40 22.31 -11.12 -1.26
C LYS A 40 22.43 -9.80 -1.99
N GLU A 41 22.37 -9.83 -3.31
CA GLU A 41 22.43 -8.62 -4.15
C GLU A 41 21.16 -7.74 -4.03
N ARG A 42 20.01 -8.36 -3.75
CA ARG A 42 18.70 -7.68 -3.72
C ARG A 42 17.92 -8.03 -2.46
N SER A 43 17.10 -7.08 -2.01
CA SER A 43 16.14 -7.27 -0.92
C SER A 43 15.08 -8.31 -1.30
N GLU A 44 14.59 -9.06 -0.31
CA GLU A 44 13.47 -9.99 -0.49
C GLU A 44 12.17 -9.26 -0.87
N TRP A 45 12.09 -7.96 -0.53
CA TRP A 45 11.00 -7.06 -0.93
C TRP A 45 10.85 -6.87 -2.44
N TYR A 46 11.80 -7.33 -3.26
CA TYR A 46 11.62 -7.36 -4.71
C TYR A 46 10.72 -8.51 -5.17
N GLU A 47 10.69 -9.60 -4.41
CA GLU A 47 10.01 -10.84 -4.79
C GLU A 47 8.68 -11.02 -4.03
N GLY A 48 8.57 -10.45 -2.84
CA GLY A 48 7.34 -10.53 -2.03
C GLY A 48 7.29 -9.51 -0.92
N TYR A 49 6.30 -9.65 -0.05
CA TYR A 49 6.14 -8.84 1.15
C TYR A 49 6.47 -9.70 2.37
N PRO A 50 7.70 -9.64 2.90
CA PRO A 50 8.17 -10.59 3.91
C PRO A 50 7.50 -10.42 5.28
N GLU A 51 6.80 -9.31 5.50
CA GLU A 51 6.16 -8.98 6.77
C GLU A 51 4.97 -8.03 6.57
N GLU A 52 4.12 -7.95 7.61
CA GLU A 52 2.98 -7.04 7.80
C GLU A 52 1.78 -7.20 6.85
N LEU A 53 2.04 -7.42 5.55
CA LEU A 53 1.02 -7.47 4.51
C LEU A 53 0.44 -8.88 4.37
N ASP A 54 -0.86 -8.96 4.10
CA ASP A 54 -1.55 -10.21 3.83
C ASP A 54 -1.16 -10.75 2.44
N THR A 55 -0.25 -11.73 2.44
CA THR A 55 0.16 -12.43 1.21
C THR A 55 -0.73 -13.62 0.87
N SER A 56 -1.72 -13.96 1.70
CA SER A 56 -2.70 -15.02 1.39
C SER A 56 -3.74 -14.57 0.36
N ASN A 57 -3.88 -13.26 0.17
CA ASN A 57 -4.76 -12.63 -0.81
C ASN A 57 -4.07 -11.37 -1.40
N ASN A 58 -4.81 -10.27 -1.60
CA ASN A 58 -4.27 -9.02 -2.14
C ASN A 58 -3.57 -8.20 -1.06
N ALA A 59 -2.30 -7.86 -1.32
CA ALA A 59 -1.49 -7.06 -0.39
C ALA A 59 -1.85 -5.57 -0.39
N PHE A 60 -2.31 -5.03 -1.52
CA PHE A 60 -2.75 -3.64 -1.64
C PHE A 60 -3.95 -3.48 -2.54
N ASP A 61 -4.79 -2.51 -2.20
CA ASP A 61 -5.93 -2.09 -2.99
C ASP A 61 -5.80 -0.64 -3.44
N PHE A 62 -6.13 -0.42 -4.72
CA PHE A 62 -6.16 0.87 -5.37
C PHE A 62 -7.60 1.21 -5.67
N HIS A 63 -8.15 2.21 -4.98
CA HIS A 63 -9.50 2.74 -5.22
C HIS A 63 -9.41 4.03 -6.02
N ILE A 64 -9.77 3.97 -7.30
CA ILE A 64 -9.73 5.12 -8.22
C ILE A 64 -11.09 5.83 -8.17
N TYR A 65 -11.11 7.08 -7.71
CA TYR A 65 -12.32 7.88 -7.50
C TYR A 65 -12.61 8.84 -8.64
N TYR A 66 -13.90 9.08 -8.89
CA TYR A 66 -14.39 10.04 -9.88
C TYR A 66 -15.69 10.68 -9.38
N ALA A 67 -15.75 12.02 -9.40
CA ALA A 67 -16.86 12.78 -8.84
C ALA A 67 -17.62 13.65 -9.86
N SER A 68 -17.00 13.94 -11.01
CA SER A 68 -17.64 14.68 -12.10
C SER A 68 -17.93 13.77 -13.31
N GLN A 69 -18.82 14.20 -14.20
CA GLN A 69 -19.11 13.48 -15.43
C GLN A 69 -17.85 13.27 -16.28
N ALA A 70 -17.01 14.30 -16.41
CA ALA A 70 -15.76 14.21 -17.16
C ALA A 70 -14.78 13.20 -16.54
N GLN A 71 -14.66 13.20 -15.20
CA GLN A 71 -13.86 12.21 -14.49
C GLN A 71 -14.41 10.79 -14.65
N MET A 72 -15.73 10.62 -14.62
CA MET A 72 -16.36 9.30 -14.83
C MET A 72 -16.10 8.78 -16.25
N ASP A 73 -16.19 9.62 -17.26
CA ASP A 73 -15.89 9.24 -18.65
C ASP A 73 -14.41 8.90 -18.86
N HIS A 74 -13.50 9.61 -18.17
CA HIS A 74 -12.08 9.26 -18.15
C HIS A 74 -11.83 7.95 -17.41
N ALA A 75 -12.44 7.77 -16.24
CA ALA A 75 -12.32 6.59 -15.40
C ALA A 75 -12.83 5.33 -16.10
N ARG A 76 -13.91 5.40 -16.91
CA ARG A 76 -14.37 4.26 -17.71
C ARG A 76 -13.33 3.81 -18.74
N ARG A 77 -12.68 4.75 -19.44
CA ARG A 77 -11.60 4.45 -20.37
C ARG A 77 -10.36 3.90 -19.66
N LEU A 78 -10.03 4.47 -18.51
CA LEU A 78 -8.93 4.00 -17.67
C LEU A 78 -9.19 2.57 -17.16
N HIS A 79 -10.40 2.30 -16.67
CA HIS A 79 -10.83 0.97 -16.23
C HIS A 79 -10.69 -0.07 -17.34
N GLU A 80 -11.19 0.23 -18.54
CA GLU A 80 -11.01 -0.63 -19.70
C GLU A 80 -9.52 -0.84 -20.03
N ARG A 81 -8.73 0.23 -20.04
CA ARG A 81 -7.30 0.13 -20.37
C ARG A 81 -6.55 -0.72 -19.35
N ILE A 82 -6.80 -0.55 -18.05
CA ILE A 82 -6.18 -1.37 -17.00
C ILE A 82 -6.49 -2.85 -17.24
N ARG A 83 -7.75 -3.19 -17.55
CA ARG A 83 -8.14 -4.59 -17.83
C ARG A 83 -7.50 -5.19 -19.08
N ARG A 84 -7.12 -4.35 -20.06
CA ARG A 84 -6.41 -4.78 -21.27
C ARG A 84 -4.90 -4.91 -21.05
N GLU A 85 -4.32 -4.01 -20.26
CA GLU A 85 -2.89 -3.93 -20.01
C GLU A 85 -2.44 -4.93 -18.94
N PHE A 86 -3.25 -5.13 -17.90
CA PHE A 86 -2.96 -5.94 -16.73
C PHE A 86 -4.04 -7.01 -16.50
N PRO A 87 -4.23 -7.95 -17.44
CA PRO A 87 -5.26 -8.99 -17.31
C PRO A 87 -5.04 -9.92 -16.11
N GLU A 88 -3.83 -9.95 -15.54
CA GLU A 88 -3.47 -10.69 -14.34
C GLU A 88 -3.88 -10.02 -13.02
N LEU A 89 -4.19 -8.72 -13.04
CA LEU A 89 -4.66 -8.03 -11.83
C LEU A 89 -6.13 -8.30 -11.58
N ARG A 90 -6.51 -8.30 -10.30
CA ARG A 90 -7.90 -8.38 -9.91
C ARG A 90 -8.51 -6.98 -10.03
N VAL A 91 -9.34 -6.79 -11.05
CA VAL A 91 -10.04 -5.52 -11.32
C VAL A 91 -11.53 -5.71 -11.06
N TYR A 92 -12.09 -4.90 -10.15
CA TYR A 92 -13.49 -4.97 -9.77
C TYR A 92 -14.37 -4.17 -10.73
N LYS A 93 -15.69 -4.32 -10.57
CA LYS A 93 -16.67 -3.58 -11.39
C LYS A 93 -16.58 -2.07 -11.14
N PHE A 94 -17.03 -1.33 -12.13
CA PHE A 94 -17.15 0.12 -12.08
C PHE A 94 -18.39 0.52 -11.28
N TRP A 95 -18.24 1.26 -10.19
CA TRP A 95 -19.37 1.70 -9.36
C TRP A 95 -19.74 3.15 -9.66
N GLU A 96 -20.98 3.39 -10.04
CA GLU A 96 -21.50 4.75 -10.31
C GLU A 96 -22.08 5.45 -9.07
N ASN A 97 -21.95 4.82 -7.90
CA ASN A 97 -22.42 5.32 -6.61
C ASN A 97 -21.41 5.00 -5.49
N PRO A 98 -21.44 5.73 -4.36
CA PRO A 98 -20.68 5.38 -3.16
C PRO A 98 -21.00 3.96 -2.67
N VAL A 99 -20.00 3.24 -2.14
CA VAL A 99 -20.14 1.88 -1.60
C VAL A 99 -19.20 1.71 -0.40
N GLY A 100 -19.71 1.16 0.71
CA GLY A 100 -18.90 0.91 1.90
C GLY A 100 -18.21 2.18 2.43
N PRO A 101 -16.89 2.15 2.72
CA PRO A 101 -16.17 3.30 3.27
C PRO A 101 -15.92 4.42 2.23
N HIS A 102 -16.23 4.17 0.96
CA HIS A 102 -15.89 5.02 -0.18
C HIS A 102 -16.98 6.08 -0.41
N PRO A 103 -16.67 7.38 -0.20
CA PRO A 103 -17.70 8.44 -0.16
C PRO A 103 -18.16 8.92 -1.55
N VAL A 104 -17.46 8.53 -2.61
CA VAL A 104 -17.78 8.90 -4.01
C VAL A 104 -17.64 7.66 -4.90
N PRO A 105 -18.19 7.67 -6.14
CA PRO A 105 -18.03 6.59 -7.11
C PRO A 105 -16.56 6.22 -7.32
N MET A 106 -16.29 4.91 -7.44
CA MET A 106 -14.92 4.39 -7.59
C MET A 106 -14.88 3.04 -8.33
N PHE A 107 -13.69 2.60 -8.69
CA PHE A 107 -13.44 1.17 -8.93
C PHE A 107 -12.16 0.75 -8.21
N GLU A 108 -12.07 -0.55 -7.92
CA GLU A 108 -10.96 -1.14 -7.18
C GLU A 108 -10.07 -2.00 -8.09
N VAL A 109 -8.76 -1.93 -7.87
CA VAL A 109 -7.75 -2.79 -8.48
C VAL A 109 -6.81 -3.29 -7.41
N ASN A 110 -6.57 -4.59 -7.37
CA ASN A 110 -5.82 -5.21 -6.29
C ASN A 110 -4.49 -5.73 -6.82
N THR A 111 -3.44 -5.56 -6.02
CA THR A 111 -2.10 -6.04 -6.34
C THR A 111 -1.61 -7.00 -5.26
N PHE A 112 -0.85 -8.01 -5.70
CA PHE A 112 -0.44 -9.15 -4.89
C PHE A 112 1.07 -9.16 -4.66
N THR A 113 1.85 -8.59 -5.57
CA THR A 113 3.31 -8.58 -5.52
C THR A 113 3.90 -7.16 -5.61
N PRO A 114 5.13 -6.96 -5.13
CA PRO A 114 5.84 -5.67 -5.28
C PRO A 114 5.94 -5.20 -6.73
N ALA A 115 6.18 -6.14 -7.66
CA ALA A 115 6.27 -5.84 -9.09
C ALA A 115 4.93 -5.34 -9.65
N GLN A 116 3.82 -5.97 -9.28
CA GLN A 116 2.47 -5.54 -9.68
C GLN A 116 2.13 -4.16 -9.10
N PHE A 117 2.42 -3.93 -7.82
CA PHE A 117 2.22 -2.64 -7.17
C PHE A 117 2.98 -1.54 -7.92
N GLY A 118 4.28 -1.73 -8.14
CA GLY A 118 5.12 -0.74 -8.82
C GLY A 118 4.68 -0.46 -10.25
N ALA A 119 4.31 -1.51 -10.99
CA ALA A 119 3.82 -1.39 -12.36
C ALA A 119 2.50 -0.60 -12.42
N LEU A 120 1.51 -0.97 -11.61
CA LEU A 120 0.22 -0.27 -11.57
C LEU A 120 0.37 1.17 -11.06
N PHE A 121 1.19 1.40 -10.03
CA PHE A 121 1.46 2.72 -9.49
C PHE A 121 2.05 3.64 -10.58
N GLY A 122 3.10 3.19 -11.27
CA GLY A 122 3.71 3.96 -12.37
C GLY A 122 2.74 4.19 -13.54
N PHE A 123 1.93 3.18 -13.87
CA PHE A 123 0.88 3.31 -14.88
C PHE A 123 -0.16 4.37 -14.51
N LEU A 124 -0.65 4.37 -13.26
CA LEU A 124 -1.62 5.35 -12.80
C LEU A 124 -1.03 6.76 -12.76
N VAL A 125 0.25 6.92 -12.39
CA VAL A 125 0.94 8.22 -12.49
C VAL A 125 0.87 8.79 -13.91
N ALA A 126 1.00 7.95 -14.93
CA ALA A 126 0.96 8.37 -16.33
C ALA A 126 -0.46 8.61 -16.87
N TYR A 127 -1.44 7.77 -16.51
CA TYR A 127 -2.73 7.72 -17.21
C TYR A 127 -3.95 8.18 -16.40
N ARG A 128 -3.84 8.33 -15.08
CA ARG A 128 -5.02 8.65 -14.25
C ARG A 128 -5.56 10.07 -14.45
N GLY A 129 -4.77 10.98 -15.04
CA GLY A 129 -5.14 12.39 -15.12
C GLY A 129 -5.25 13.02 -13.73
N ASP A 130 -6.39 13.63 -13.43
CA ASP A 130 -6.69 14.29 -12.15
C ASP A 130 -7.46 13.40 -11.15
N LEU A 131 -7.76 12.14 -11.50
CA LEU A 131 -8.47 11.22 -10.61
C LEU A 131 -7.68 10.98 -9.32
N SER A 132 -8.34 11.09 -8.16
CA SER A 132 -7.75 10.71 -6.88
C SER A 132 -7.74 9.20 -6.72
N VAL A 133 -6.71 8.67 -6.07
CA VAL A 133 -6.58 7.24 -5.80
C VAL A 133 -6.22 7.02 -4.33
N LEU A 134 -7.07 6.31 -3.59
CA LEU A 134 -6.71 5.76 -2.29
C LEU A 134 -5.95 4.47 -2.54
N ILE A 135 -4.78 4.34 -1.92
CA ILE A 135 -3.96 3.14 -1.99
C ILE A 135 -3.71 2.72 -0.55
N HIS A 136 -4.21 1.56 -0.15
CA HIS A 136 -3.99 1.06 1.20
C HIS A 136 -3.45 -0.37 1.18
N PRO A 137 -2.62 -0.74 2.16
CA PRO A 137 -2.26 -2.14 2.36
C PRO A 137 -3.47 -2.92 2.89
N ASN A 138 -3.39 -4.23 2.81
CA ASN A 138 -4.19 -5.13 3.63
C ASN A 138 -3.25 -5.82 4.61
N THR A 139 -3.49 -5.60 5.90
CA THR A 139 -2.74 -6.20 6.99
C THR A 139 -3.66 -7.06 7.84
N HIS A 140 -3.09 -7.84 8.75
CA HIS A 140 -3.85 -8.73 9.61
C HIS A 140 -4.34 -8.08 10.93
N ASP A 141 -4.24 -6.75 11.06
CA ASP A 141 -4.51 -6.05 12.33
C ASP A 141 -5.81 -5.22 12.31
N SER A 142 -5.96 -4.30 11.35
CA SER A 142 -7.08 -3.35 11.37
C SER A 142 -7.36 -2.73 10.01
N GLU A 143 -8.56 -3.01 9.49
CA GLU A 143 -9.12 -2.37 8.30
C GLU A 143 -9.18 -0.85 8.46
N LEU A 144 -9.51 -0.37 9.67
CA LEU A 144 -9.54 1.06 9.95
C LEU A 144 -8.15 1.68 9.80
N LEU A 145 -7.11 1.06 10.36
CA LEU A 145 -5.74 1.58 10.27
C LEU A 145 -5.20 1.50 8.84
N ASP A 146 -5.50 0.42 8.14
CA ASP A 146 -5.10 0.20 6.75
C ASP A 146 -5.63 1.31 5.85
N HIS A 147 -6.93 1.60 5.92
CA HIS A 147 -7.59 2.63 5.12
C HIS A 147 -7.31 4.08 5.57
N THR A 148 -6.70 4.29 6.74
CA THR A 148 -6.46 5.64 7.28
C THR A 148 -4.98 5.95 7.46
N THR A 149 -4.34 5.35 8.45
CA THR A 149 -2.98 5.70 8.88
C THR A 149 -1.93 5.11 7.95
N LYS A 150 -2.16 3.90 7.44
CA LYS A 150 -1.24 3.21 6.52
C LYS A 150 -1.53 3.49 5.05
N ALA A 151 -2.64 4.17 4.75
CA ALA A 151 -3.01 4.54 3.41
C ALA A 151 -2.11 5.66 2.84
N THR A 152 -1.97 5.65 1.53
CA THR A 152 -1.40 6.74 0.75
C THR A 152 -2.39 7.19 -0.32
N TRP A 153 -2.21 8.41 -0.82
CA TRP A 153 -3.09 9.01 -1.80
C TRP A 153 -2.33 9.54 -3.00
N MET A 154 -2.84 9.26 -4.20
CA MET A 154 -2.53 10.07 -5.38
C MET A 154 -3.62 11.15 -5.52
N GLY A 155 -3.22 12.40 -5.68
CA GLY A 155 -4.16 13.51 -5.78
C GLY A 155 -4.78 13.92 -4.44
N ALA A 156 -5.96 14.53 -4.48
CA ALA A 156 -6.61 15.04 -3.27
C ALA A 156 -7.30 13.88 -2.50
N PRO A 157 -7.05 13.73 -1.19
CA PRO A 157 -7.69 12.70 -0.39
C PRO A 157 -9.18 12.99 -0.17
N TYR A 158 -10.00 11.93 -0.09
CA TYR A 158 -11.39 12.02 0.34
C TYR A 158 -11.56 11.61 1.81
N PRO A 159 -12.47 12.25 2.56
CA PRO A 159 -12.80 11.83 3.92
C PRO A 159 -13.62 10.53 3.88
N LEU A 160 -13.00 9.40 4.18
CA LEU A 160 -13.65 8.09 4.16
C LEU A 160 -14.74 7.97 5.24
N ILE A 161 -15.75 7.13 4.97
CA ILE A 161 -16.83 6.83 5.90
C ILE A 161 -16.36 5.75 6.89
N THR A 162 -15.58 6.16 7.89
CA THR A 162 -14.88 5.24 8.80
C THR A 162 -15.77 4.36 9.69
N SER A 163 -17.08 4.65 9.79
CA SER A 163 -18.01 3.79 10.53
C SER A 163 -18.08 2.39 9.94
N PHE A 164 -18.08 2.24 8.62
CA PHE A 164 -18.07 0.93 7.95
C PHE A 164 -16.83 0.11 8.29
N LEU A 165 -15.67 0.77 8.47
CA LEU A 165 -14.41 0.10 8.80
C LEU A 165 -14.41 -0.40 10.24
N ARG A 166 -14.95 0.40 11.17
CA ARG A 166 -15.05 0.03 12.60
C ARG A 166 -15.94 -1.20 12.82
N GLU A 167 -16.97 -1.36 12.02
CA GLU A 167 -17.86 -2.53 12.08
C GLU A 167 -17.13 -3.84 11.70
N HIS A 168 -16.04 -3.75 10.93
CA HIS A 168 -15.25 -4.90 10.49
C HIS A 168 -14.04 -5.23 11.36
N GLU A 169 -13.72 -4.41 12.36
CA GLU A 169 -12.63 -4.66 13.33
C GLU A 169 -12.81 -6.00 14.08
N GLY A 170 -14.06 -6.46 14.26
CA GLY A 170 -14.35 -7.75 14.87
C GLY A 170 -13.85 -8.97 14.06
N ARG A 171 -13.38 -8.80 12.82
CA ARG A 171 -12.81 -9.90 12.02
C ARG A 171 -11.42 -10.32 12.47
N PHE A 172 -10.69 -9.42 13.15
CA PHE A 172 -9.32 -9.69 13.62
C PHE A 172 -9.25 -10.08 15.10
N SER A 173 -10.39 -10.21 15.79
CA SER A 173 -10.42 -10.52 17.23
C SER A 173 -9.81 -11.89 17.58
N ASP A 174 -9.78 -12.81 16.61
CA ASP A 174 -9.26 -14.17 16.78
C ASP A 174 -7.83 -14.34 16.21
N VAL A 175 -7.27 -13.31 15.59
CA VAL A 175 -5.89 -13.31 15.09
C VAL A 175 -5.00 -12.75 16.21
N PRO A 176 -4.04 -13.53 16.76
CA PRO A 176 -3.11 -13.01 17.73
C PRO A 176 -2.37 -11.81 17.13
N ARG A 177 -2.53 -10.62 17.72
CA ARG A 177 -1.71 -9.46 17.34
C ARG A 177 -0.25 -9.87 17.44
N GLN A 178 0.51 -9.71 16.37
CA GLN A 178 1.96 -9.83 16.46
C GLN A 178 2.43 -8.82 17.49
N ALA A 179 2.95 -9.31 18.61
CA ALA A 179 3.46 -8.46 19.66
C ALA A 179 4.55 -7.57 19.04
N ALA A 180 4.46 -6.25 19.25
CA ALA A 180 5.59 -5.37 19.04
C ALA A 180 6.77 -5.97 19.80
N GLY A 181 7.82 -6.39 19.08
CA GLY A 181 8.95 -7.11 19.62
C GLY A 181 9.49 -6.41 20.86
N GLY A 182 9.15 -6.94 22.03
CA GLY A 182 9.68 -6.48 23.29
C GLY A 182 11.15 -6.86 23.32
N ALA A 183 12.01 -5.86 23.31
CA ALA A 183 13.39 -6.02 23.72
C ALA A 183 13.39 -6.55 25.16
N ALA A 184 13.70 -7.84 25.32
CA ALA A 184 14.04 -8.39 26.63
C ALA A 184 15.51 -8.09 26.88
N ALA A 185 15.75 -7.28 27.92
CA ALA A 185 17.05 -7.02 28.53
C ALA A 185 17.62 -8.27 29.21
#